data_AF-A0A354GX91-F1
#
_entry.id   AF-A0A354GX91-F1
#
_cell.length_a   1.000
_cell.length_b   1.000
_cell.length_c   1.000
_cell.angle_alpha   90.00
_cell.angle_beta   90.00
_cell.angle_gamma   90.00
#
_symmetry.space_group_name_H-M   'P 1'
#
loop_
_entity.id
_entity.type
_entity.pdbx_description
1 polymer ?
#
loop_
_entity_poly.entity_id
_entity_poly.type
_entity_poly.pdbx_seq_one_letter_code
_entity_poly.pdbx_strand_id
1 'polypeptide(L)'
;MSGLRLITEAGNTPMEPCVRCLAGGCPWDHVAGNPMCPDCQEALALGESEPLRQRVESKSCAICQRAGTLPYLTYPLHAAAPVEIDLCGGHFEALLGRRLGRNSFRVLERQLQLLGVNVKQIFLLHEAFYDRQGRSLQPIPQT
;
A
#
# COMPACT_ATOMS: atom_id res chain seq x y z
N MET A 1 -17.21 -8.54 -5.56
CA MET A 1 -16.29 -7.71 -6.36
C MET A 1 -15.10 -7.39 -5.48
N SER A 2 -13.90 -7.81 -5.89
CA SER A 2 -12.68 -7.69 -5.08
C SER A 2 -11.93 -6.42 -5.49
N GLY A 3 -11.73 -5.48 -4.56
CA GLY A 3 -10.88 -4.30 -4.76
C GLY A 3 -9.38 -4.63 -4.72
N LEU A 4 -9.02 -5.88 -5.00
CA LEU A 4 -7.65 -6.41 -4.91
C LEU A 4 -7.43 -7.35 -6.09
N ARG A 5 -6.36 -7.11 -6.86
CA ARG A 5 -6.08 -7.77 -8.14
C ARG A 5 -4.57 -7.89 -8.40
N LEU A 6 -4.17 -8.99 -9.05
CA LEU A 6 -2.84 -9.14 -9.65
C LEU A 6 -2.84 -8.44 -11.00
N ILE A 7 -1.80 -7.68 -11.29
CA ILE A 7 -1.61 -7.06 -12.60
C ILE A 7 -0.73 -7.97 -13.45
N THR A 8 -1.32 -8.53 -14.51
CA THR A 8 -0.68 -9.51 -15.40
C THR A 8 0.33 -8.89 -16.37
N GLU A 9 0.25 -7.57 -16.58
CA GLU A 9 1.18 -6.83 -17.44
C GLU A 9 2.40 -6.38 -16.65
N ALA A 10 3.21 -7.33 -16.19
CA ALA A 10 4.54 -7.07 -15.61
C ALA A 10 5.60 -6.78 -16.70
N GLY A 11 5.19 -6.20 -17.84
CA GLY A 11 6.08 -5.82 -18.92
C GLY A 11 6.52 -4.37 -18.72
N ASN A 12 7.69 -4.19 -18.10
CA ASN A 12 8.23 -2.90 -17.65
C ASN A 12 7.47 -2.29 -16.49
N THR A 13 7.90 -2.59 -15.26
CA THR A 13 7.76 -1.62 -14.18
C THR A 13 8.41 -0.32 -14.64
N PRO A 14 7.66 0.76 -14.88
CA PRO A 14 8.27 1.98 -15.36
C PRO A 14 9.27 2.43 -14.28
N MET A 15 10.53 2.59 -14.65
CA MET A 15 11.57 3.20 -13.81
C MET A 15 11.37 4.71 -13.75
N GLU A 16 10.11 5.13 -13.70
CA GLU A 16 9.70 6.52 -13.68
C GLU A 16 10.17 7.17 -12.38
N PRO A 17 10.64 8.41 -12.44
CA PRO A 17 11.06 9.13 -11.26
C PRO A 17 9.87 9.36 -10.32
N CYS A 18 10.14 9.42 -9.02
CA CYS A 18 9.13 9.76 -8.02
C CYS A 18 8.48 11.10 -8.37
N VAL A 19 7.14 11.15 -8.37
CA VAL A 19 6.38 12.35 -8.75
C VAL A 19 6.62 13.56 -7.82
N ARG A 20 7.17 13.33 -6.62
CA ARG A 20 7.42 14.38 -5.61
C ARG A 20 8.86 14.87 -5.59
N CYS A 21 9.83 13.96 -5.45
CA CYS A 21 11.24 14.32 -5.30
C CYS A 21 12.09 14.06 -6.56
N LEU A 22 11.50 13.48 -7.61
CA LEU A 22 12.16 13.12 -8.87
C LEU A 22 13.27 12.05 -8.74
N ALA A 23 13.41 11.41 -7.58
CA ALA A 23 14.34 10.29 -7.41
C ALA A 23 13.95 9.12 -8.34
N GLY A 24 14.91 8.58 -9.07
CA GLY A 24 14.73 7.44 -9.97
C GLY A 24 15.60 6.25 -9.57
N GLY A 25 15.69 5.25 -10.46
CA GLY A 25 16.64 4.14 -10.31
C GLY A 25 16.07 2.88 -9.64
N CYS A 26 14.80 2.88 -9.24
CA CYS A 26 14.09 1.72 -8.73
C CYS A 26 12.62 1.69 -9.19
N PRO A 27 11.98 0.52 -9.23
CA PRO A 27 10.54 0.42 -9.37
C PRO A 27 9.84 0.94 -8.12
N TRP A 28 9.14 2.07 -8.24
CA TRP A 28 8.37 2.63 -7.13
C TRP A 28 6.97 2.04 -7.05
N ASP A 29 6.42 1.93 -5.84
CA ASP A 29 4.97 1.76 -5.68
C ASP A 29 4.24 2.93 -6.37
N HIS A 30 3.01 2.67 -6.82
CA HIS A 30 2.19 3.72 -7.40
C HIS A 30 1.00 4.04 -6.51
N VAL A 31 0.76 5.33 -6.31
CA VAL A 31 -0.37 5.88 -5.57
C VAL A 31 -1.24 6.65 -6.55
N ALA A 32 -2.48 6.19 -6.76
CA ALA A 32 -3.37 6.75 -7.77
C ALA A 32 -2.71 6.80 -9.17
N GLY A 33 -1.96 5.76 -9.52
CA GLY A 33 -1.23 5.67 -10.79
C GLY A 33 0.06 6.49 -10.88
N ASN A 34 0.48 7.19 -9.82
CA ASN A 34 1.70 7.98 -9.83
C ASN A 34 2.83 7.29 -9.03
N PRO A 35 4.03 7.15 -9.59
CA PRO A 35 5.17 6.55 -8.88
C PRO A 35 5.59 7.41 -7.68
N MET A 36 5.74 6.79 -6.51
CA MET A 36 6.12 7.47 -5.28
C MET A 36 7.17 6.67 -4.51
N CYS A 37 8.35 7.26 -4.29
CA CYS A 37 9.41 6.61 -3.54
C CYS A 37 9.03 6.42 -2.05
N PRO A 38 9.68 5.45 -1.36
CA PRO A 38 9.43 5.20 0.06
C PRO A 38 9.57 6.43 0.96
N ASP A 39 10.56 7.29 0.70
CA ASP A 39 10.79 8.50 1.53
C ASP A 39 9.64 9.50 1.41
N CYS A 40 9.09 9.68 0.20
CA CYS A 40 7.94 10.55 -0.01
C CYS A 40 6.64 9.94 0.53
N GLN A 41 6.51 8.62 0.50
CA GLN A 41 5.43 7.90 1.16
C GLN A 41 5.50 8.06 2.69
N GLU A 42 6.71 7.97 3.26
CA GLU A 42 6.94 8.16 4.70
C GLU A 42 6.68 9.61 5.13
N ALA A 43 7.21 10.59 4.40
CA ALA A 43 6.92 12.00 4.68
C ALA A 43 5.42 12.32 4.57
N LEU A 44 4.67 11.63 3.70
CA LEU A 44 3.22 11.74 3.63
C LEU A 44 2.55 11.11 4.86
N ALA A 45 3.01 9.94 5.31
CA ALA A 45 2.49 9.28 6.51
C ALA A 45 2.77 10.06 7.80
N LEU A 46 3.90 10.76 7.88
CA LEU A 46 4.30 11.59 9.02
C LEU A 46 3.65 12.99 9.01
N GLY A 47 3.02 13.38 7.90
CA GLY A 47 2.49 14.74 7.73
C GLY A 47 3.57 15.81 7.52
N GLU A 48 4.78 15.39 7.13
CA GLU A 48 5.94 16.26 6.88
C GLU A 48 6.00 16.78 5.44
N SER A 49 5.07 16.35 4.58
CA SER A 49 4.98 16.78 3.19
C SER A 49 3.57 17.24 2.83
N GLU A 50 3.44 17.87 1.67
CA GLU A 50 2.15 18.33 1.14
C GLU A 50 1.11 17.19 1.14
N PRO A 51 -0.12 17.44 1.63
CA PRO A 51 -1.17 16.42 1.65
C PRO A 51 -1.44 15.86 0.25
N LEU A 52 -1.67 14.55 0.18
CA LEU A 52 -2.07 13.91 -1.07
C LEU A 52 -3.51 14.30 -1.43
N ARG A 53 -3.67 15.11 -2.48
CA ARG A 53 -4.98 15.46 -3.05
C ARG A 53 -5.18 14.71 -4.36
N GLN A 54 -5.97 13.65 -4.30
CA GLN A 54 -6.26 12.79 -5.46
C GLN A 54 -7.75 12.62 -5.65
N ARG A 55 -8.19 12.50 -6.90
CA ARG A 55 -9.57 12.14 -7.21
C ARG A 55 -9.75 10.66 -6.91
N VAL A 56 -10.77 10.34 -6.12
CA VAL A 56 -11.11 8.95 -5.81
C VAL A 56 -11.83 8.28 -6.98
N GLU A 57 -11.60 6.99 -7.14
CA GLU A 57 -12.33 6.13 -8.06
C GLU A 57 -13.65 5.64 -7.44
N SER A 58 -14.64 5.34 -8.29
CA SER A 58 -15.94 4.80 -7.89
C SER A 58 -15.91 3.32 -7.51
N LYS A 59 -14.73 2.74 -7.23
CA LYS A 59 -14.56 1.35 -6.78
C LYS A 59 -14.73 1.24 -5.26
N SER A 60 -15.01 0.02 -4.80
CA SER A 60 -15.17 -0.30 -3.38
C SER A 60 -13.85 -0.64 -2.71
N CYS A 61 -13.63 -0.13 -1.50
CA CYS A 61 -12.43 -0.43 -0.72
C CYS A 61 -12.32 -1.94 -0.45
N ALA A 62 -11.13 -2.50 -0.73
CA ALA A 62 -10.80 -3.89 -0.45
C ALA A 62 -11.12 -4.29 1.00
N ILE A 63 -10.92 -3.36 1.96
CA ILE A 63 -11.07 -3.65 3.39
C ILE A 63 -12.51 -3.44 3.88
N CYS A 64 -13.11 -2.27 3.64
CA CYS A 64 -14.41 -1.91 4.23
C CYS A 64 -15.57 -1.78 3.25
N GLN A 65 -15.34 -2.03 1.96
CA GLN A 65 -16.34 -2.01 0.89
C GLN A 65 -17.02 -0.66 0.64
N ARG A 66 -16.60 0.42 1.32
CA ARG A 66 -17.07 1.79 1.03
C ARG A 66 -16.59 2.24 -0.35
N ALA A 67 -17.45 2.94 -1.08
CA ALA A 67 -17.09 3.58 -2.34
C ALA A 67 -16.14 4.77 -2.13
N GLY A 68 -15.35 5.11 -3.16
CA GLY A 68 -14.35 6.16 -3.10
C GLY A 68 -13.01 5.59 -2.67
N THR A 69 -12.19 5.23 -3.65
CA THR A 69 -10.90 4.56 -3.43
C THR A 69 -9.76 5.21 -4.17
N LEU A 70 -8.55 4.96 -3.68
CA LEU A 70 -7.29 5.25 -4.33
C LEU A 70 -6.66 3.89 -4.67
N PRO A 71 -6.28 3.64 -5.93
CA PRO A 71 -5.52 2.44 -6.26
C PRO A 71 -4.09 2.60 -5.72
N TYR A 72 -3.65 1.60 -4.97
CA TYR A 72 -2.29 1.46 -4.49
C TYR A 72 -1.67 0.22 -5.13
N LEU A 73 -0.69 0.43 -6.00
CA LEU A 73 0.05 -0.63 -6.67
C LEU A 73 1.37 -0.83 -5.93
N THR A 74 1.62 -2.07 -5.50
CA THR A 74 2.86 -2.44 -4.82
C THR A 74 3.46 -3.69 -5.42
N TYR A 75 4.76 -3.88 -5.20
CA TYR A 75 5.58 -4.94 -5.77
C TYR A 75 6.01 -5.90 -4.67
N PRO A 76 5.29 -7.03 -4.44
CA PRO A 76 5.65 -7.94 -3.37
C PRO A 76 7.00 -8.61 -3.65
N LEU A 77 7.80 -8.78 -2.60
CA LEU A 77 9.08 -9.48 -2.63
C LEU A 77 8.88 -10.91 -3.17
N HIS A 78 9.62 -11.25 -4.23
CA HIS A 78 9.58 -12.55 -4.89
C HIS A 78 8.25 -12.92 -5.58
N ALA A 79 7.31 -11.97 -5.75
CA ALA A 79 6.12 -12.19 -6.57
C ALA A 79 6.42 -11.90 -8.05
N ALA A 80 5.83 -12.69 -8.93
CA ALA A 80 5.97 -12.53 -10.38
C ALA A 80 5.13 -11.36 -10.95
N ALA A 81 4.15 -10.88 -10.17
CA ALA A 81 3.21 -9.85 -10.59
C ALA A 81 2.98 -8.84 -9.45
N PRO A 82 2.87 -7.55 -9.77
CA PRO A 82 2.47 -6.56 -8.79
C PRO A 82 1.00 -6.73 -8.38
N VAL A 83 0.69 -6.20 -7.20
CA VAL A 83 -0.65 -6.23 -6.61
C VAL A 83 -1.20 -4.83 -6.55
N GLU A 84 -2.38 -4.63 -7.11
CA GLU A 84 -3.14 -3.40 -6.98
C GLU A 84 -4.26 -3.57 -5.95
N ILE A 85 -4.36 -2.59 -5.06
CA ILE A 85 -5.30 -2.58 -3.92
C ILE A 85 -6.07 -1.26 -3.94
N ASP A 86 -7.38 -1.33 -4.11
CA ASP A 86 -8.29 -0.18 -3.99
C ASP A 86 -8.57 0.10 -2.51
N LEU A 87 -8.09 1.22 -1.99
CA LEU A 87 -8.22 1.60 -0.57
C LEU A 87 -8.98 2.91 -0.43
N CYS A 88 -9.93 2.99 0.50
CA CYS A 88 -10.48 4.30 0.87
C CYS A 88 -9.41 5.13 1.59
N GLY A 89 -9.56 6.46 1.61
CA GLY A 89 -8.55 7.37 2.18
C GLY A 89 -8.05 6.97 3.57
N GLY A 90 -8.95 6.62 4.50
CA GLY A 90 -8.55 6.21 5.84
C GLY A 90 -7.79 4.87 5.92
N HIS A 91 -8.11 3.91 5.05
CA HIS A 91 -7.35 2.65 5.00
C HIS A 91 -6.02 2.81 4.26
N PHE A 92 -5.97 3.68 3.25
CA PHE A 92 -4.73 4.05 2.58
C PHE A 92 -3.77 4.73 3.55
N GLU A 93 -4.24 5.75 4.28
CA GLU A 93 -3.45 6.46 5.29
C GLU A 93 -2.97 5.52 6.41
N ALA A 94 -3.86 4.65 6.90
CA ALA A 94 -3.50 3.66 7.91
C ALA A 94 -2.49 2.63 7.39
N LEU A 95 -2.56 2.22 6.12
CA LEU A 95 -1.57 1.34 5.50
C LEU A 95 -0.21 2.03 5.39
N LEU A 96 -0.20 3.25 4.85
CA LEU A 96 1.02 4.05 4.65
C LEU A 96 1.73 4.32 5.97
N GLY A 97 0.96 4.67 7.00
CA GLY A 97 1.47 4.88 8.36
C GLY A 97 1.76 3.59 9.12
N ARG A 98 1.58 2.40 8.52
CA ARG A 98 1.81 1.09 9.16
C ARG A 98 0.97 0.89 10.44
N ARG A 99 -0.24 1.44 10.42
CA ARG A 99 -1.21 1.54 11.52
C ARG A 99 -2.56 0.90 11.18
N LEU A 100 -2.60 -0.05 10.24
CA LEU A 100 -3.83 -0.79 9.98
C LEU A 100 -4.29 -1.50 11.25
N GLY A 101 -5.57 -1.29 11.59
CA GLY A 101 -6.18 -2.01 12.70
C GLY A 101 -6.20 -3.51 12.44
N ARG A 102 -6.17 -4.32 13.50
CA ARG A 102 -6.10 -5.79 13.43
C ARG A 102 -7.13 -6.42 12.49
N ASN A 103 -8.37 -5.93 12.54
CA ASN A 103 -9.44 -6.46 11.70
C ASN A 103 -9.20 -6.09 10.23
N SER A 104 -8.80 -4.85 9.95
CA SER A 104 -8.45 -4.37 8.61
C SER A 104 -7.28 -5.17 8.03
N PHE A 105 -6.24 -5.42 8.83
CA PHE A 105 -5.11 -6.26 8.45
C PHE A 105 -5.55 -7.67 8.08
N ARG A 106 -6.35 -8.34 8.92
CA ARG A 106 -6.84 -9.71 8.67
C ARG A 106 -7.71 -9.83 7.43
N VAL A 107 -8.54 -8.82 7.16
CA VAL A 107 -9.36 -8.78 5.93
C VAL A 107 -8.44 -8.71 4.71
N LEU A 108 -7.45 -7.82 4.75
CA LEU A 108 -6.49 -7.66 3.66
C LEU A 108 -5.63 -8.91 3.47
N GLU A 109 -5.12 -9.49 4.56
CA GLU A 109 -4.35 -10.73 4.57
C GLU A 109 -5.11 -11.87 3.89
N ARG A 110 -6.38 -12.08 4.27
CA ARG A 110 -7.22 -13.10 3.66
C ARG A 110 -7.40 -12.89 2.16
N GLN A 111 -7.57 -11.64 1.72
CA GLN A 111 -7.73 -11.34 0.30
C GLN A 111 -6.44 -11.58 -0.49
N LEU A 112 -5.30 -11.20 0.06
CA LEU A 112 -3.99 -11.46 -0.55
C LEU A 112 -3.69 -12.96 -0.66
N GLN A 113 -4.01 -13.73 0.38
CA GLN A 113 -3.88 -15.19 0.36
C GLN A 113 -4.74 -15.84 -0.74
N LEU A 114 -5.94 -15.31 -1.00
CA LEU A 114 -6.79 -15.79 -2.11
C LEU A 114 -6.17 -15.52 -3.49
N LEU A 115 -5.28 -14.53 -3.59
CA LEU A 115 -4.48 -14.27 -4.79
C LEU A 115 -3.11 -14.98 -4.77
N GLY A 116 -2.84 -15.82 -3.77
CA GLY A 116 -1.56 -16.51 -3.62
C GLY A 116 -0.40 -15.60 -3.19
N VAL A 117 -0.68 -14.38 -2.70
CA VAL A 117 0.33 -13.44 -2.22
C VAL A 117 0.41 -13.49 -0.71
N ASN A 118 1.60 -13.68 -0.17
CA ASN A 118 1.82 -13.61 1.27
C ASN A 118 1.98 -12.14 1.69
N VAL A 119 1.28 -11.71 2.74
CA VAL A 119 1.39 -10.35 3.30
C VAL A 119 2.83 -9.97 3.65
N LYS A 120 3.67 -10.93 4.06
CA LYS A 120 5.08 -10.69 4.36
C LYS A 120 5.90 -10.29 3.13
N GLN A 121 5.40 -10.54 1.93
CA GLN A 121 6.05 -10.09 0.71
C GLN A 121 5.75 -8.62 0.42
N ILE A 122 4.70 -8.04 1.00
CA ILE A 122 4.37 -6.63 0.83
C ILE A 122 5.08 -5.83 1.93
N PHE A 123 5.95 -4.90 1.55
CA PHE A 123 6.79 -4.15 2.48
C PHE A 123 5.98 -3.48 3.62
N LEU A 124 4.91 -2.74 3.28
CA LEU A 124 4.07 -2.06 4.26
C LEU A 124 3.24 -3.00 5.16
N LEU A 125 3.21 -4.30 4.88
CA LEU A 125 2.52 -5.33 5.66
C LEU A 125 3.49 -6.33 6.30
N HIS A 126 4.80 -6.07 6.25
CA HIS A 126 5.83 -6.95 6.77
C HIS A 126 5.71 -7.15 8.30
N GLU A 127 6.20 -8.29 8.79
CA GLU A 127 6.21 -8.65 10.22
C GLU A 127 7.05 -7.73 11.11
N ALA A 128 7.87 -6.86 10.49
CA ALA A 128 8.60 -5.81 11.20
C ALA A 128 7.66 -4.70 11.69
N PHE A 129 6.44 -4.62 11.16
CA PHE A 129 5.44 -3.61 11.48
C PHE A 129 4.21 -4.18 12.18
N TYR A 130 4.00 -5.50 12.13
CA TYR A 130 2.84 -6.16 12.72
C TYR A 130 3.26 -7.39 13.53
N ASP A 131 2.68 -7.55 14.71
CA ASP A 131 2.87 -8.76 15.51
C ASP A 131 2.20 -10.00 14.86
N ARG A 132 2.44 -11.18 15.42
CA ARG A 132 1.81 -12.44 14.96
C ARG A 132 0.28 -12.44 15.06
N GLN A 133 -0.32 -11.49 15.78
CA GLN A 133 -1.76 -11.34 15.92
C GLN A 133 -2.36 -10.33 14.91
N GLY A 134 -1.51 -9.69 14.10
CA GLY A 134 -1.87 -8.66 13.12
C GLY A 134 -2.04 -7.26 13.73
N ARG A 135 -1.46 -7.00 14.90
CA ARG A 135 -1.48 -5.66 15.53
C ARG A 135 -0.25 -4.87 15.09
N SER A 136 -0.46 -3.62 14.69
CA SER A 136 0.62 -2.68 14.43
C SER A 136 1.52 -2.55 15.66
N LEU A 137 2.82 -2.81 15.46
CA LEU A 137 3.85 -2.62 16.48
C LEU A 137 3.97 -1.12 16.76
N GLN A 138 3.93 -0.75 18.04
CA GLN A 138 4.14 0.64 18.42
C GLN A 138 5.63 0.96 18.37
N PRO A 139 6.02 2.15 17.91
CA PRO A 139 7.40 2.59 18.02
C PRO A 139 7.82 2.57 19.49
N ILE A 140 9.05 2.10 19.74
CA ILE A 140 9.64 2.17 21.08
C ILE A 140 9.78 3.67 21.41
N PRO A 141 9.23 4.15 22.54
CA PRO A 141 9.41 5.54 22.94
C PRO A 141 10.91 5.85 23.01
N GLN A 142 11.36 6.88 22.31
CA GLN A 142 12.71 7.41 22.53
C GLN A 142 12.71 8.09 23.91
N THR A 143 13.27 7.41 24.90
CA THR A 143 13.58 7.96 26.22
C THR A 143 14.78 8.88 26.16
#